data_AF-A0A836U4T4-F1
#
_entry.id   AF-A0A836U4T4-F1
#
_cell.length_a   1.000
_cell.length_b   1.000
_cell.length_c   1.000
_cell.angle_alpha   90.00
_cell.angle_beta   90.00
_cell.angle_gamma   90.00
#
_symmetry.space_group_name_H-M   'P 1'
#
loop_
_entity.id
_entity.type
_entity.pdbx_description
1 polymer ?
#
loop_
_entity_poly.entity_id
_entity_poly.type
_entity_poly.pdbx_seq_one_letter_code
_entity_poly.pdbx_strand_id
1 'polypeptide(L)'
;MLGVMDLTIPEGLARNCSSQPSRRDWLARLPALVAELQARWSLTLGAPYEAGAAWVAPVTNRPAVLKLGMPHMEADQEIAGMQFWDGEPTARLLDLDVDYNALLLEQCDPGTPLGELPEAEQDVIMAGLLRRLWRVPAEPHPFRPLSLMTQHWSEEARQKRDNWVDVELLAEGLRLFEELPRTAPEQVLLATDLHAGNVLQAQRQPWLVIDPKPFVGDPAYDATQHLFNCRPRLQAQP
;
A
#
# COMPACT_ATOMS: atom_id res chain seq x y z
N MET A 1 23.38 28.68 6.43
CA MET A 1 23.76 27.47 5.67
C MET A 1 23.40 26.28 6.55
N LEU A 2 22.13 25.88 6.53
CA LEU A 2 21.66 24.72 7.26
C LEU A 2 22.24 23.49 6.55
N GLY A 3 23.08 22.72 7.24
CA GLY A 3 23.68 21.52 6.70
C GLY A 3 22.56 20.61 6.19
N VAL A 4 22.67 20.18 4.94
CA VAL A 4 21.86 19.10 4.40
C VAL A 4 22.15 17.91 5.32
N MET A 5 21.21 17.56 6.19
CA MET A 5 21.30 16.31 6.92
C MET A 5 21.31 15.20 5.87
N ASP A 6 22.29 14.31 5.97
CA ASP A 6 22.42 13.16 5.09
C ASP A 6 21.22 12.25 5.38
N LEU A 7 20.16 12.38 4.59
CA LEU A 7 18.95 11.61 4.74
C LEU A 7 19.26 10.17 4.31
N THR A 8 19.15 9.21 5.23
CA THR A 8 19.28 7.80 4.87
C THR A 8 18.17 7.43 3.88
N ILE A 9 18.57 6.95 2.70
CA ILE A 9 17.65 6.44 1.68
C ILE A 9 17.76 4.91 1.68
N PRO A 10 16.67 4.18 1.98
CA PRO A 10 16.65 2.73 1.84
C PRO A 10 17.05 2.28 0.44
N GLU A 11 17.86 1.22 0.32
CA GLU A 11 18.38 0.80 -0.98
C GLU A 11 17.26 0.38 -1.94
N GLY A 12 16.21 -0.25 -1.41
CA GLY A 12 15.04 -0.66 -2.19
C GLY A 12 14.36 0.54 -2.86
N LEU A 13 14.17 1.62 -2.11
CA LEU A 13 13.60 2.87 -2.61
C LEU A 13 14.49 3.51 -3.68
N ALA A 14 15.81 3.58 -3.44
CA ALA A 14 16.76 4.12 -4.39
C ALA A 14 16.74 3.35 -5.72
N ARG A 15 16.73 2.01 -5.66
CA ARG A 15 16.62 1.16 -6.85
C ARG A 15 15.31 1.40 -7.60
N ASN A 16 14.17 1.46 -6.90
CA ASN A 16 12.85 1.64 -7.53
C ASN A 16 12.70 3.02 -8.20
N CYS A 17 13.35 4.04 -7.65
CA CYS A 17 13.34 5.37 -8.25
C CYS A 17 14.24 5.47 -9.50
N SER A 18 15.27 4.63 -9.62
CA SER A 18 16.32 4.79 -10.64
C SER A 18 15.83 4.73 -12.09
N SER A 19 14.76 3.97 -12.37
CA SER A 19 14.30 3.68 -13.73
C SER A 19 13.36 4.75 -14.31
N GLN A 20 12.68 5.56 -13.50
CA GLN A 20 11.65 6.51 -13.96
C GLN A 20 12.02 7.96 -13.62
N PRO A 21 12.00 8.90 -14.60
CA PRO A 21 12.37 10.30 -14.37
C PRO A 21 11.62 10.97 -13.21
N SER A 22 10.30 10.83 -13.15
CA SER A 22 9.46 11.43 -12.10
C SER A 22 9.84 10.95 -10.70
N ARG A 23 10.21 9.67 -10.55
CA ARG A 23 10.64 9.10 -9.26
C ARG A 23 12.04 9.57 -8.86
N ARG A 24 12.95 9.73 -9.82
CA ARG A 24 14.26 10.34 -9.56
C ARG A 24 14.14 11.79 -9.09
N ASP A 25 13.27 12.57 -9.74
CA ASP A 25 13.03 13.97 -9.37
C ASP A 25 12.40 14.08 -7.98
N TRP A 26 11.46 13.18 -7.64
CA TRP A 26 10.93 13.06 -6.29
C TRP A 26 12.02 12.72 -5.26
N LEU A 27 12.85 11.71 -5.55
CA LEU A 27 13.92 11.29 -4.63
C LEU A 27 14.94 12.41 -4.39
N ALA A 28 15.26 13.20 -5.41
CA ALA A 28 16.16 14.35 -5.29
C ALA A 28 15.60 15.47 -4.39
N ARG A 29 14.27 15.61 -4.33
CA ARG A 29 13.59 16.60 -3.47
C ARG A 29 13.36 16.10 -2.04
N LEU A 30 13.41 14.78 -1.83
CA LEU A 30 13.02 14.14 -0.58
C LEU A 30 13.72 14.72 0.68
N PRO A 31 15.04 14.99 0.72
CA PRO A 31 15.68 15.58 1.90
C PRO A 31 15.10 16.94 2.30
N ALA A 32 14.75 17.78 1.33
CA ALA A 32 14.14 19.08 1.61
C ALA A 32 12.71 18.93 2.14
N LEU A 33 11.92 18.01 1.55
CA LEU A 33 10.56 17.71 2.00
C LEU A 33 10.55 17.17 3.44
N VAL A 34 11.45 16.24 3.76
CA VAL A 34 11.58 15.68 5.12
C VAL A 34 11.95 16.79 6.12
N ALA A 35 12.93 17.64 5.79
CA ALA A 35 13.32 18.75 6.67
C ALA A 35 12.17 19.75 6.92
N GLU A 36 11.39 20.06 5.89
CA GLU A 36 10.22 20.92 6.01
C GLU A 36 9.14 20.29 6.92
N LEU A 37 8.80 19.01 6.71
CA LEU A 37 7.82 18.31 7.53
C LEU A 37 8.29 18.14 8.98
N GLN A 38 9.58 17.90 9.21
CA GLN A 38 10.15 17.90 10.56
C GLN A 38 9.94 19.22 11.28
N ALA A 39 10.21 20.34 10.61
CA ALA A 39 10.02 21.67 11.17
C ALA A 39 8.53 21.97 11.39
N ARG A 40 7.68 21.73 10.38
CA ARG A 40 6.25 22.03 10.41
C ARG A 40 5.50 21.22 11.45
N TRP A 41 5.77 19.91 11.53
CA TRP A 41 5.08 18.98 12.43
C TRP A 41 5.86 18.70 13.72
N SER A 42 6.96 19.42 13.95
CA SER A 42 7.82 19.30 15.15
C SER A 42 8.27 17.85 15.41
N LEU A 43 8.80 17.19 14.37
CA LEU A 43 9.17 15.77 14.40
C LEU A 43 10.68 15.58 14.60
N THR A 44 11.02 14.68 15.52
CA THR A 44 12.35 14.05 15.55
C THR A 44 12.21 12.66 14.94
N LEU A 45 12.92 12.40 13.84
CA LEU A 45 12.81 11.13 13.11
C LEU A 45 13.90 10.15 13.54
N GLY A 46 13.55 8.87 13.58
CA GLY A 46 14.50 7.78 13.73
C GLY A 46 15.04 7.32 12.38
N ALA A 47 15.78 6.20 12.39
CA ALA A 47 16.22 5.56 11.16
C ALA A 47 15.00 5.10 10.33
N PRO A 48 14.98 5.32 9.01
CA PRO A 48 13.88 4.90 8.16
C PRO A 48 13.75 3.36 8.11
N TYR A 49 12.55 2.88 7.87
CA TYR A 49 12.28 1.48 7.59
C TYR A 49 12.75 1.12 6.17
N GLU A 50 13.10 -0.15 5.97
CA GLU A 50 13.40 -0.68 4.63
C GLU A 50 12.10 -0.84 3.82
N ALA A 51 11.73 0.22 3.09
CA ALA A 51 10.57 0.26 2.20
C ALA A 51 10.99 0.59 0.76
N GLY A 52 10.28 0.03 -0.23
CA GLY A 52 10.60 0.18 -1.66
C GLY A 52 9.74 1.16 -2.43
N ALA A 53 8.53 1.48 -1.94
CA ALA A 53 7.54 2.31 -2.63
C ALA A 53 7.20 3.63 -1.89
N ALA A 54 7.86 3.89 -0.76
CA ALA A 54 7.72 5.12 0.01
C ALA A 54 8.98 5.31 0.86
N TRP A 55 9.21 6.53 1.33
CA TRP A 55 10.14 6.78 2.43
C TRP A 55 9.35 6.80 3.74
N VAL A 56 9.71 5.94 4.69
CA VAL A 56 8.96 5.75 5.94
C VAL A 56 9.92 5.77 7.11
N ALA A 57 9.64 6.55 8.15
CA ALA A 57 10.46 6.61 9.35
C ALA A 57 9.62 6.76 10.63
N PRO A 58 10.04 6.12 11.74
CA PRO A 58 9.41 6.36 13.02
C PRO A 58 9.72 7.76 13.53
N VAL A 59 8.79 8.30 14.31
CA VAL A 59 8.98 9.52 15.09
C VAL A 59 9.45 9.12 16.49
N THR A 60 10.54 9.71 16.98
CA THR A 60 11.13 9.34 18.28
C THR A 60 10.63 10.19 19.44
N ASN A 61 10.08 11.37 19.17
CA ASN A 61 9.53 12.26 20.20
C ASN A 61 8.03 12.06 20.49
N ARG A 62 7.34 11.18 19.75
CA ARG A 62 5.94 10.75 19.97
C ARG A 62 5.60 9.48 19.19
N PRO A 63 4.58 8.70 19.57
CA PRO A 63 4.23 7.44 18.90
C PRO A 63 3.54 7.69 17.54
N ALA A 64 4.35 7.98 16.52
CA ALA A 64 3.90 8.23 15.16
C ALA A 64 4.91 7.70 14.13
N VAL A 65 4.46 7.55 12.89
CA VAL A 65 5.29 7.18 11.74
C VAL A 65 5.07 8.22 10.64
N LEU A 66 6.16 8.79 10.13
CA LEU A 66 6.12 9.64 8.95
C LEU A 66 6.29 8.79 7.70
N LYS A 67 5.39 8.96 6.74
CA LYS A 67 5.46 8.33 5.41
C LYS A 67 5.37 9.40 4.33
N LEU A 68 6.26 9.34 3.35
CA LEU A 68 6.17 10.09 2.10
C LEU A 68 6.05 9.09 0.95
N GLY A 69 4.91 9.09 0.28
CA GLY A 69 4.65 8.19 -0.85
C GLY A 69 5.49 8.57 -2.06
N MET A 70 6.18 7.59 -2.64
CA MET A 70 6.80 7.77 -3.96
C MET A 70 5.67 7.91 -5.01
N PRO A 71 5.80 8.76 -6.04
CA PRO A 71 4.80 8.85 -7.09
C PRO A 71 4.62 7.53 -7.85
N HIS A 72 3.46 6.90 -7.71
CA HIS A 72 3.01 5.76 -8.52
C HIS A 72 1.48 5.66 -8.53
N MET A 73 0.92 5.15 -9.62
CA MET A 73 -0.53 5.09 -9.86
C MET A 73 -1.31 4.54 -8.68
N GLU A 74 -0.88 3.43 -8.07
CA GLU A 74 -1.67 2.78 -7.01
C GLU A 74 -1.73 3.62 -5.72
N ALA A 75 -0.74 4.47 -5.45
CA ALA A 75 -0.68 5.26 -4.22
C ALA A 75 -1.38 6.62 -4.29
N ASP A 76 -1.83 7.07 -5.48
CA ASP A 76 -2.37 8.43 -5.64
C ASP A 76 -3.53 8.77 -4.69
N GLN A 77 -4.23 7.76 -4.17
CA GLN A 77 -5.43 7.92 -3.35
C GLN A 77 -5.25 7.39 -1.92
N GLU A 78 -4.03 7.07 -1.49
CA GLU A 78 -3.74 6.54 -0.15
C GLU A 78 -4.29 7.45 0.95
N ILE A 79 -4.04 8.77 0.88
CA ILE A 79 -4.56 9.74 1.86
C ILE A 79 -6.09 9.66 1.96
N ALA A 80 -6.80 9.64 0.82
CA ALA A 80 -8.25 9.55 0.80
C ALA A 80 -8.76 8.23 1.38
N GLY A 81 -8.05 7.12 1.13
CA GLY A 81 -8.35 5.82 1.73
C GLY A 81 -8.20 5.86 3.25
N MET A 82 -7.05 6.36 3.73
CA MET A 82 -6.78 6.48 5.17
C MET A 82 -7.81 7.37 5.88
N GLN A 83 -8.26 8.46 5.24
CA GLN A 83 -9.36 9.30 5.75
C GLN A 83 -10.70 8.56 5.75
N PHE A 84 -10.98 7.74 4.74
CA PHE A 84 -12.24 7.00 4.63
C PHE A 84 -12.39 5.90 5.70
N TRP A 85 -11.32 5.12 5.92
CA TRP A 85 -11.33 4.07 6.94
C TRP A 85 -11.21 4.62 8.36
N ASP A 86 -10.57 5.78 8.54
CA ASP A 86 -10.46 6.51 9.82
C ASP A 86 -10.02 5.61 11.00
N GLY A 87 -9.03 4.76 10.74
CA GLY A 87 -8.50 3.84 11.73
C GLY A 87 -9.30 2.54 11.92
N GLU A 88 -10.31 2.29 11.09
CA GLU A 88 -11.20 1.12 11.20
C GLU A 88 -11.18 0.27 9.91
N PRO A 89 -10.29 -0.72 9.79
CA PRO A 89 -9.26 -1.18 10.75
C PRO A 89 -7.84 -0.68 10.42
N THR A 90 -7.68 0.44 9.71
CA THR A 90 -6.35 0.92 9.32
C THR A 90 -5.59 1.52 10.48
N ALA A 91 -4.30 1.82 10.30
CA ALA A 91 -3.65 2.86 11.09
C ALA A 91 -4.42 4.19 10.96
N ARG A 92 -4.47 4.98 12.02
CA ARG A 92 -5.05 6.33 12.03
C ARG A 92 -4.14 7.32 11.34
N LEU A 93 -4.74 8.19 10.55
CA LEU A 93 -4.10 9.38 10.01
C LEU A 93 -4.11 10.49 11.07
N LEU A 94 -2.93 10.89 11.53
CA LEU A 94 -2.76 11.92 12.56
C LEU A 94 -2.60 13.32 11.95
N ASP A 95 -1.94 13.42 10.80
CA ASP A 95 -1.74 14.64 10.02
C ASP A 95 -1.40 14.26 8.58
N LEU A 96 -1.50 15.19 7.63
CA LEU A 96 -1.26 14.93 6.21
C LEU A 96 -0.78 16.16 5.45
N ASP A 97 -0.11 15.91 4.33
CA ASP A 97 0.17 16.90 3.30
C ASP A 97 -0.17 16.32 1.93
N VAL A 98 -1.18 16.87 1.26
CA VAL A 98 -1.63 16.37 -0.05
C VAL A 98 -0.59 16.68 -1.14
N ASP A 99 0.02 17.87 -1.09
CA ASP A 99 0.96 18.31 -2.13
C ASP A 99 2.25 17.49 -2.11
N TYR A 100 2.68 17.04 -0.93
CA TYR A 100 3.86 16.19 -0.74
C TYR A 100 3.54 14.70 -0.68
N ASN A 101 2.26 14.32 -0.76
CA ASN A 101 1.78 12.97 -0.50
C ASN A 101 2.38 12.40 0.81
N ALA A 102 2.33 13.20 1.87
CA ALA A 102 2.88 12.87 3.17
C ALA A 102 1.77 12.52 4.16
N LEU A 103 2.00 11.46 4.93
CA LEU A 103 1.10 10.97 5.96
C LEU A 103 1.87 10.89 7.27
N LEU A 104 1.31 11.47 8.33
CA LEU A 104 1.71 11.17 9.69
C LEU A 104 0.71 10.17 10.26
N LEU A 105 1.17 8.96 10.55
CA LEU A 105 0.33 7.83 10.94
C LEU A 105 0.54 7.49 12.41
N GLU A 106 -0.47 6.86 13.03
CA GLU A 106 -0.27 6.24 14.34
C GLU A 106 0.79 5.14 14.25
N GLN A 107 1.63 5.05 15.28
CA GLN A 107 2.59 3.96 15.37
C GLN A 107 1.89 2.67 15.83
N CYS A 108 2.12 1.58 15.09
CA CYS A 108 1.76 0.24 15.55
C CYS A 108 2.83 -0.25 16.52
N ASP A 109 2.47 -0.48 17.78
CA ASP A 109 3.33 -1.04 18.83
C ASP A 109 2.71 -2.35 19.35
N PRO A 110 3.42 -3.49 19.31
CA PRO A 110 4.84 -3.66 18.98
C PRO A 110 5.16 -3.57 17.47
N GLY A 111 4.15 -3.51 16.60
CA GLY A 111 4.36 -3.41 15.15
C GLY A 111 4.81 -4.70 14.49
N THR A 112 4.71 -5.84 15.19
CA THR A 112 5.02 -7.16 14.64
C THR A 112 4.10 -7.47 13.46
N PRO A 113 4.63 -7.83 12.28
CA PRO A 113 3.83 -8.19 11.13
C PRO A 113 3.03 -9.47 11.35
N LEU A 114 1.82 -9.53 10.81
CA LEU A 114 0.98 -10.73 10.84
C LEU A 114 1.66 -11.92 10.16
N GLY A 115 2.53 -11.66 9.19
CA GLY A 115 3.31 -12.67 8.47
C GLY A 115 4.18 -13.57 9.36
N GLU A 116 4.42 -13.18 10.62
CA GLU A 116 5.14 -14.01 11.59
C GLU A 116 4.30 -15.15 12.19
N LEU A 117 2.97 -15.10 12.04
CA LEU A 117 2.08 -16.17 12.51
C LEU A 117 1.97 -17.33 11.51
N PRO A 118 1.55 -18.53 11.95
CA PRO A 118 1.14 -19.59 11.04
C PRO A 118 0.00 -19.14 10.12
N GLU A 119 0.08 -19.53 8.85
CA GLU A 119 -0.82 -19.00 7.83
C GLU A 119 -2.31 -19.24 8.10
N ALA A 120 -2.68 -20.38 8.71
CA ALA A 120 -4.07 -20.66 9.07
C ALA A 120 -4.63 -19.64 10.09
N GLU A 121 -3.77 -19.09 10.95
CA GLU A 121 -4.14 -18.00 11.86
C GLU A 121 -4.24 -16.67 11.12
N GLN A 122 -3.33 -16.42 10.16
CA GLN A 122 -3.39 -15.24 9.29
C GLN A 122 -4.71 -15.18 8.53
N ASP A 123 -5.18 -16.30 7.98
CA ASP A 123 -6.42 -16.38 7.21
C ASP A 123 -7.65 -15.93 8.01
N VAL A 124 -7.74 -16.36 9.28
CA VAL A 124 -8.84 -15.97 10.18
C VAL A 124 -8.81 -14.48 10.48
N ILE A 125 -7.62 -13.93 10.73
CA ILE A 125 -7.43 -12.51 11.01
C ILE A 125 -7.75 -11.67 9.76
N MET A 126 -7.27 -12.09 8.58
CA MET A 126 -7.54 -11.41 7.31
C MET A 126 -9.02 -11.41 6.96
N ALA A 127 -9.71 -12.54 7.08
CA ALA A 127 -11.15 -12.59 6.88
C ALA A 127 -11.92 -11.66 7.84
N GLY A 128 -11.40 -11.43 9.05
CA GLY A 128 -11.93 -10.46 9.99
C GLY A 128 -11.72 -9.01 9.55
N LEU A 129 -10.50 -8.66 9.10
CA LEU A 129 -10.17 -7.31 8.65
C LEU A 129 -10.85 -6.93 7.34
N LEU A 130 -10.90 -7.84 6.37
CA LEU A 130 -11.54 -7.63 5.06
C LEU A 130 -12.99 -7.19 5.20
N ARG A 131 -13.78 -7.89 6.03
CA ARG A 131 -15.17 -7.53 6.30
C ARG A 131 -15.36 -6.13 6.88
N ARG A 132 -14.34 -5.56 7.50
CA ARG A 132 -14.35 -4.22 8.09
C ARG A 132 -13.84 -3.17 7.10
N LEU A 133 -12.87 -3.52 6.26
CA LEU A 133 -12.37 -2.69 5.17
C LEU A 133 -13.45 -2.46 4.11
N TRP A 134 -14.16 -3.52 3.72
CA TRP A 134 -15.15 -3.51 2.66
C TRP A 134 -16.38 -2.68 3.03
N ARG A 135 -16.35 -1.43 2.59
CA ARG A 135 -17.41 -0.44 2.79
C ARG A 135 -17.65 0.27 1.47
N VAL A 136 -18.90 0.58 1.17
CA VAL A 136 -19.27 1.34 -0.04
C VAL A 136 -19.02 2.82 0.23
N PRO A 137 -18.15 3.51 -0.54
CA PRO A 137 -17.98 4.94 -0.42
C PRO A 137 -19.22 5.70 -0.91
N ALA A 138 -19.60 6.76 -0.21
CA ALA A 138 -20.70 7.62 -0.64
C ALA A 138 -20.27 8.51 -1.81
N GLU A 139 -21.19 8.76 -2.75
CA GLU A 139 -20.93 9.63 -3.90
C GLU A 139 -21.11 11.13 -3.56
N PRO A 140 -20.28 12.04 -4.12
CA PRO A 140 -19.11 11.76 -4.97
C PRO A 140 -17.88 11.32 -4.17
N HIS A 141 -17.10 10.37 -4.71
CA HIS A 141 -15.82 9.96 -4.11
C HIS A 141 -14.63 10.04 -5.09
N PRO A 142 -13.38 10.18 -4.62
CA PRO A 142 -12.22 10.25 -5.50
C PRO A 142 -11.82 8.89 -6.08
N PHE A 143 -12.20 7.78 -5.44
CA PHE A 143 -11.63 6.46 -5.69
C PHE A 143 -11.84 5.95 -7.13
N ARG A 144 -10.77 5.46 -7.73
CA ARG A 144 -10.80 4.87 -9.08
C ARG A 144 -11.41 3.48 -9.06
N PRO A 145 -12.03 3.02 -10.16
CA PRO A 145 -12.51 1.66 -10.27
C PRO A 145 -11.35 0.68 -10.42
N LEU A 146 -11.48 -0.51 -9.82
CA LEU A 146 -10.52 -1.62 -9.92
C LEU A 146 -10.22 -1.99 -11.38
N SER A 147 -11.21 -1.85 -12.27
CA SER A 147 -11.06 -2.11 -13.70
C SER A 147 -10.02 -1.25 -14.40
N LEU A 148 -9.70 -0.05 -13.87
CA LEU A 148 -8.63 0.79 -14.39
C LEU A 148 -7.25 0.18 -14.08
N MET A 149 -7.08 -0.33 -12.85
CA MET A 149 -5.85 -1.00 -12.45
C MET A 149 -5.65 -2.30 -13.22
N THR A 150 -6.71 -3.13 -13.34
CA THR A 150 -6.59 -4.39 -14.07
C THR A 150 -6.34 -4.19 -15.56
N GLN A 151 -6.93 -3.16 -16.17
CA GLN A 151 -6.61 -2.77 -17.54
C GLN A 151 -5.12 -2.41 -17.70
N HIS A 152 -4.57 -1.58 -16.80
CA HIS A 152 -3.18 -1.16 -16.85
C HIS A 152 -2.21 -2.36 -16.86
N TRP A 153 -2.41 -3.31 -15.96
CA TRP A 153 -1.55 -4.50 -15.91
C TRP A 153 -1.82 -5.48 -17.05
N SER A 154 -3.05 -5.59 -17.53
CA SER A 154 -3.35 -6.36 -18.74
C SER A 154 -2.58 -5.82 -19.95
N GLU A 155 -2.53 -4.51 -20.12
CA GLU A 155 -1.74 -3.86 -21.19
C GLU A 155 -0.24 -4.13 -21.02
N GLU A 156 0.30 -4.01 -19.80
CA GLU A 156 1.70 -4.33 -19.50
C GLU A 156 2.03 -5.81 -19.82
N ALA A 157 1.17 -6.73 -19.42
CA ALA A 157 1.34 -8.16 -19.67
C ALA A 157 1.30 -8.47 -21.18
N ARG A 158 0.42 -7.81 -21.94
CA ARG A 158 0.35 -7.91 -23.41
C ARG A 158 1.62 -7.39 -24.09
N GLN A 159 2.20 -6.28 -23.60
CA GLN A 159 3.47 -5.75 -24.11
C GLN A 159 4.64 -6.71 -23.87
N LYS A 160 4.56 -7.51 -22.80
CA LYS A 160 5.56 -8.52 -22.42
C LYS A 160 5.20 -9.92 -22.91
N ARG A 161 4.30 -10.07 -23.89
CA ARG A 161 3.80 -11.36 -24.38
C ARG A 161 4.92 -12.38 -24.65
N ASP A 162 6.01 -11.95 -25.28
CA ASP A 162 7.11 -12.84 -25.67
C ASP A 162 7.90 -13.41 -24.48
N ASN A 163 7.70 -12.86 -23.27
CA ASN A 163 8.30 -13.38 -22.04
C ASN A 163 7.51 -14.54 -21.43
N TRP A 164 6.30 -14.84 -21.94
CA TRP A 164 5.43 -15.87 -21.39
C TRP A 164 5.60 -17.20 -22.12
N VAL A 165 5.67 -18.28 -21.34
CA VAL A 165 5.85 -19.64 -21.87
C VAL A 165 4.60 -20.16 -22.58
N ASP A 166 3.41 -19.83 -22.05
CA ASP A 166 2.12 -20.25 -22.59
C ASP A 166 1.26 -19.03 -22.94
N VAL A 167 1.16 -18.76 -24.24
CA VAL A 167 0.41 -17.61 -24.77
C VAL A 167 -1.11 -17.81 -24.72
N GLU A 168 -1.58 -19.05 -24.71
CA GLU A 168 -3.01 -19.36 -24.63
C GLU A 168 -3.49 -19.18 -23.18
N LEU A 169 -2.71 -19.69 -22.22
CA LEU A 169 -2.97 -19.46 -20.80
C LEU A 169 -2.90 -17.96 -20.45
N LEU A 170 -1.94 -17.22 -21.01
CA LEU A 170 -1.89 -15.76 -20.88
C LEU A 170 -3.17 -15.12 -21.41
N ALA A 171 -3.63 -15.51 -22.60
CA ALA A 171 -4.83 -14.93 -23.20
C ALA A 171 -6.08 -15.19 -22.35
N GLU A 172 -6.24 -16.40 -21.82
CA GLU A 172 -7.36 -16.75 -20.95
C GLU A 172 -7.28 -16.02 -19.59
N GLY A 173 -6.08 -15.94 -19.00
CA GLY A 173 -5.86 -15.18 -17.77
C GLY A 173 -6.21 -13.71 -17.93
N LEU A 174 -5.77 -13.07 -19.03
CA LEU A 174 -6.11 -11.68 -19.35
C LEU A 174 -7.61 -11.49 -19.56
N ARG A 175 -8.28 -12.44 -20.23
CA ARG A 175 -9.73 -12.41 -20.44
C ARG A 175 -10.47 -12.39 -19.10
N LEU A 176 -10.11 -13.31 -18.18
CA LEU A 176 -10.69 -13.38 -16.84
C LEU A 176 -10.38 -12.13 -15.99
N PHE A 177 -9.13 -11.66 -16.05
CA PHE A 177 -8.68 -10.49 -15.28
C PHE A 177 -9.37 -9.18 -15.71
N GLU A 178 -9.81 -9.10 -16.96
CA GLU A 178 -10.59 -7.98 -17.48
C GLU A 178 -12.10 -8.12 -17.25
N GLU A 179 -12.64 -9.33 -17.27
CA GLU A 179 -14.07 -9.60 -17.12
C GLU A 179 -14.52 -9.51 -15.66
N LEU A 180 -13.88 -10.28 -14.77
CA LEU A 180 -14.34 -10.49 -13.40
C LEU A 180 -14.50 -9.18 -12.59
N PRO A 181 -13.55 -8.22 -12.62
CA PRO A 181 -13.71 -6.96 -11.89
C PRO A 181 -14.91 -6.10 -12.34
N ARG A 182 -15.43 -6.33 -13.55
CA ARG A 182 -16.54 -5.54 -14.12
C ARG A 182 -17.91 -6.16 -13.86
N THR A 183 -17.96 -7.45 -13.52
CA THR A 183 -19.20 -8.22 -13.34
C THR A 183 -19.49 -8.56 -11.88
N ALA A 184 -18.73 -7.99 -10.94
CA ALA A 184 -18.91 -8.23 -9.52
C ALA A 184 -20.33 -7.81 -9.05
N PRO A 185 -20.99 -8.61 -8.19
CA PRO A 185 -22.31 -8.27 -7.68
C PRO A 185 -22.29 -7.08 -6.71
N GLU A 186 -21.14 -6.82 -6.09
CA GLU A 186 -20.93 -5.73 -5.13
C GLU A 186 -19.61 -5.02 -5.46
N GLN A 187 -19.59 -3.70 -5.25
CA GLN A 187 -18.38 -2.90 -5.35
C GLN A 187 -18.16 -2.14 -4.03
N VAL A 188 -16.98 -2.32 -3.45
CA VAL A 188 -16.59 -1.73 -2.17
C VAL A 188 -15.23 -1.07 -2.32
N LEU A 189 -14.86 -0.23 -1.35
CA LEU A 189 -13.48 0.23 -1.27
C LEU A 189 -12.56 -0.92 -0.85
N LEU A 190 -11.60 -1.21 -1.69
CA LEU A 190 -10.58 -2.25 -1.54
C LEU A 190 -9.27 -1.64 -1.04
N ALA A 191 -8.46 -2.44 -0.35
CA ALA A 191 -7.09 -2.05 0.01
C ALA A 191 -6.08 -2.31 -1.13
N THR A 192 -6.34 -3.31 -1.98
CA THR A 192 -5.59 -3.83 -3.14
C THR A 192 -4.10 -4.16 -2.99
N ASP A 193 -3.50 -3.84 -1.85
CA ASP A 193 -2.14 -4.22 -1.44
C ASP A 193 -2.17 -4.93 -0.07
N LEU A 194 -3.20 -5.74 0.15
CA LEU A 194 -3.41 -6.42 1.42
C LEU A 194 -2.68 -7.76 1.44
N HIS A 195 -1.60 -7.81 2.23
CA HIS A 195 -0.89 -9.03 2.56
C HIS A 195 -0.47 -9.00 4.04
N ALA A 196 -0.07 -10.14 4.60
CA ALA A 196 0.26 -10.26 6.02
C ALA A 196 1.46 -9.39 6.48
N GLY A 197 2.21 -8.80 5.55
CA GLY A 197 3.26 -7.81 5.86
C GLY A 197 2.71 -6.40 6.10
N ASN A 198 1.56 -6.06 5.51
CA ASN A 198 0.86 -4.80 5.66
C ASN A 198 -0.19 -4.83 6.78
N VAL A 199 -0.14 -5.85 7.64
CA VAL A 199 -0.97 -5.94 8.83
C VAL A 199 -0.08 -6.10 10.05
N LEU A 200 -0.17 -5.15 10.97
CA LEU A 200 0.72 -5.07 12.14
C LEU A 200 -0.05 -5.21 13.44
N GLN A 201 0.59 -5.82 14.44
CA GLN A 201 0.10 -5.78 15.81
C GLN A 201 0.14 -4.37 16.37
N ALA A 202 -0.91 -3.99 17.09
CA ALA A 202 -1.00 -2.69 17.74
C ALA A 202 -1.73 -2.76 19.08
N GLN A 203 -1.58 -1.72 19.90
CA GLN A 203 -2.28 -1.61 21.18
C GLN A 203 -3.74 -1.17 21.02
N ARG A 204 -4.03 -0.28 20.06
CA ARG A 204 -5.38 0.27 19.85
C ARG A 204 -6.37 -0.80 19.41
N GLN A 205 -5.93 -1.68 18.52
CA GLN A 205 -6.62 -2.89 18.11
C GLN A 205 -5.59 -3.99 17.89
N PRO A 206 -5.93 -5.27 18.08
CA PRO A 206 -4.97 -6.37 17.97
C PRO A 206 -4.21 -6.39 16.65
N TRP A 207 -4.85 -5.95 15.56
CA TRP A 207 -4.29 -5.88 14.22
C TRP A 207 -4.78 -4.63 13.49
N LEU A 208 -3.85 -3.92 12.87
CA LEU A 208 -4.12 -2.74 12.04
C LEU A 208 -3.55 -2.90 10.64
N VAL A 209 -4.30 -2.43 9.66
CA VAL A 209 -3.88 -2.41 8.25
C VAL A 209 -3.08 -1.13 7.97
N ILE A 210 -1.96 -1.25 7.25
CA ILE A 210 -1.15 -0.13 6.78
C ILE A 210 -1.00 -0.16 5.26
N ASP A 211 -0.56 0.97 4.69
CA ASP A 211 -0.23 1.10 3.27
C ASP A 211 -1.31 0.64 2.26
N PRO A 212 -2.60 0.98 2.45
CA PRO A 212 -3.59 0.61 1.46
C PRO A 212 -3.41 1.42 0.16
N LYS A 213 -3.80 0.80 -0.96
CA LYS A 213 -3.84 1.37 -2.32
C LYS A 213 -5.30 1.38 -2.80
N PRO A 214 -6.10 2.39 -2.45
CA PRO A 214 -7.54 2.24 -2.57
C PRO A 214 -8.07 2.26 -4.01
N PHE A 215 -8.91 1.26 -4.33
CA PHE A 215 -9.75 1.20 -5.54
C PHE A 215 -11.15 0.71 -5.18
N VAL A 216 -12.16 1.09 -5.97
CA VAL A 216 -13.52 0.56 -5.83
C VAL A 216 -13.73 -0.62 -6.76
N GLY A 217 -14.09 -1.79 -6.23
CA GLY A 217 -14.30 -2.98 -7.06
C GLY A 217 -14.71 -4.22 -6.29
N ASP A 218 -14.50 -5.38 -6.92
CA ASP A 218 -14.86 -6.69 -6.39
C ASP A 218 -14.11 -7.02 -5.08
N PRO A 219 -14.80 -7.29 -3.96
CA PRO A 219 -14.20 -7.76 -2.72
C PRO A 219 -13.27 -8.97 -2.90
N ALA A 220 -13.53 -9.85 -3.86
CA ALA A 220 -12.71 -11.04 -4.11
C ALA A 220 -11.26 -10.68 -4.46
N TYR A 221 -11.01 -9.49 -5.01
CA TYR A 221 -9.67 -9.03 -5.33
C TYR A 221 -8.77 -8.95 -4.09
N ASP A 222 -9.22 -8.31 -3.01
CA ASP A 222 -8.42 -8.23 -1.77
C ASP A 222 -8.18 -9.60 -1.13
N ALA A 223 -9.20 -10.48 -1.16
CA ALA A 223 -9.08 -11.82 -0.61
C ALA A 223 -8.03 -12.65 -1.38
N THR A 224 -8.01 -12.53 -2.71
CA THR A 224 -7.03 -13.25 -3.55
C THR A 224 -5.61 -12.73 -3.39
N GLN A 225 -5.41 -11.43 -3.15
CA GLN A 225 -4.08 -10.86 -2.88
C GLN A 225 -3.42 -11.54 -1.67
N HIS A 226 -4.15 -11.70 -0.56
CA HIS A 226 -3.63 -12.40 0.62
C HIS A 226 -3.24 -13.85 0.29
N LEU A 227 -4.10 -14.57 -0.42
CA LEU A 227 -3.84 -15.96 -0.81
C LEU A 227 -2.61 -16.08 -1.72
N PHE A 228 -2.39 -15.14 -2.64
CA PHE A 228 -1.24 -15.16 -3.55
C PHE A 228 0.08 -14.81 -2.88
N ASN A 229 0.05 -14.13 -1.74
CA ASN A 229 1.26 -13.77 -1.00
C ASN A 229 1.87 -14.94 -0.22
N CYS A 230 1.23 -16.11 -0.22
CA CYS A 230 1.78 -17.34 0.33
C CYS A 230 2.33 -18.28 -0.77
N ARG A 231 3.60 -18.05 -1.17
CA ARG A 231 4.27 -18.89 -2.17
C ARG A 231 4.35 -20.38 -1.79
N PRO A 232 4.71 -20.77 -0.54
CA PRO A 232 4.81 -22.19 -0.19
C PRO A 232 3.47 -22.93 -0.35
N ARG A 233 2.36 -22.33 0.10
CA ARG A 233 1.02 -22.91 -0.05
C ARG A 233 0.61 -23.00 -1.51
N LEU A 234 0.81 -21.93 -2.29
CA LEU A 234 0.53 -21.95 -3.74
C LEU A 234 1.29 -23.06 -4.47
N GLN A 235 2.54 -23.35 -4.06
CA GLN A 235 3.35 -24.39 -4.68
C GLN A 235 2.94 -25.79 -4.24
N ALA A 236 2.53 -25.96 -2.97
CA ALA A 236 2.16 -27.26 -2.41
C ALA A 236 0.72 -27.68 -2.76
N GLN A 237 -0.19 -26.71 -2.91
CA GLN A 237 -1.62 -26.89 -3.22
C GLN A 237 -2.05 -25.81 -4.24
N PRO A 238 -1.60 -25.91 -5.51
CA PRO A 238 -1.90 -24.93 -6.55
C PRO A 238 -3.37 -24.89 -6.95
#